data_AF-A0A3Q3J3B7-F1
#
_entry.id   AF-A0A3Q3J3B7-F1
#
_cell.length_a   1.000
_cell.length_b   1.000
_cell.length_c   1.000
_cell.angle_alpha   90.00
_cell.angle_beta   90.00
_cell.angle_gamma   90.00
#
_symmetry.space_group_name_H-M   'P 1'
#
loop_
_entity.id
_entity.type
_entity.pdbx_description
1 polymer ?
#
loop_
_entity_poly.entity_id
_entity_poly.type
_entity_poly.pdbx_seq_one_letter_code
_entity_poly.pdbx_strand_id
1 'polypeptide(L)'
;MDDSGQQHCVPSPCGPSSCLNGGLCQALSPDGYRCRCQEGFRGQHCELEQVKGHRLAALSPSSILAISMCLLVFFGKRKEDCLHVKKIK
;
A
#
# COMPACT_ATOMS: atom_id res chain seq x y z
N MET A 1 17.00 -25.61 37.20
CA MET A 1 17.36 -24.35 37.88
C MET A 1 18.84 -24.46 38.21
N ASP A 2 19.68 -23.52 37.78
CA ASP A 2 21.10 -23.52 38.15
C ASP A 2 21.33 -22.75 39.46
N ASP A 3 22.20 -23.29 40.31
CA ASP A 3 22.42 -23.06 41.75
C ASP A 3 23.16 -21.76 42.10
N SER A 4 23.57 -20.94 41.13
CA SER A 4 24.59 -19.90 41.37
C SER A 4 24.11 -18.48 41.71
N GLY A 5 22.81 -18.22 41.89
CA GLY A 5 22.32 -16.92 42.39
C GLY A 5 22.68 -15.65 41.58
N GLN A 6 23.24 -15.80 40.38
CA GLN A 6 23.64 -14.69 39.52
C GLN A 6 22.56 -14.48 38.45
N GLN A 7 21.83 -13.36 38.53
CA GLN A 7 20.98 -12.92 37.43
C GLN A 7 21.89 -12.50 36.26
N HIS A 8 22.07 -13.38 35.28
CA HIS A 8 22.82 -13.05 34.07
C HIS A 8 21.99 -12.09 33.22
N CYS A 9 22.34 -10.80 33.26
CA CYS A 9 21.73 -9.77 32.41
C CYS A 9 22.15 -9.99 30.95
N VAL A 10 21.38 -10.77 30.21
CA VAL A 10 21.57 -10.95 28.78
C VAL A 10 21.14 -9.66 28.07
N PRO A 11 22.01 -9.04 27.25
CA PRO A 11 21.63 -7.86 26.47
C PRO A 11 20.51 -8.22 25.48
N SER A 12 19.53 -7.32 25.32
CA SER A 12 18.44 -7.58 24.38
C SER A 12 18.93 -7.56 22.94
N PRO A 13 18.45 -8.47 22.08
CA PRO A 13 18.76 -8.44 20.64
C PRO A 13 18.12 -7.23 19.93
N CYS A 14 17.21 -6.53 20.60
CA CYS A 14 16.62 -5.28 20.15
C CYS A 14 17.53 -4.09 20.51
N GLY A 15 18.12 -3.48 19.49
CA GLY A 15 18.82 -2.21 19.56
C GLY A 15 18.10 -1.10 18.78
N PRO A 16 18.61 0.13 18.86
CA PRO A 16 18.00 1.30 18.20
C PRO A 16 17.96 1.19 16.67
N SER A 17 18.78 0.32 16.07
CA SER A 17 18.85 0.09 14.62
C SER A 17 18.35 -1.29 14.17
N SER A 18 17.76 -2.09 15.07
CA SER A 18 17.27 -3.44 14.73
C SER A 18 16.08 -3.42 13.76
N CYS A 19 15.18 -2.44 13.92
CA CYS A 19 14.06 -2.23 13.02
C CYS A 19 14.05 -0.77 12.55
N LEU A 20 14.06 -0.56 11.24
CA LEU A 20 14.05 0.75 10.60
C LEU A 20 12.61 1.25 10.39
N ASN A 21 12.49 2.51 9.97
CA ASN A 21 11.23 3.12 9.55
C ASN A 21 10.08 2.99 10.58
N GLY A 22 10.41 3.10 11.86
CA GLY A 22 9.43 3.02 12.96
C GLY A 22 8.87 1.62 13.23
N GLY A 23 9.52 0.57 12.72
CA GLY A 23 9.18 -0.82 13.01
C GLY A 23 9.38 -1.17 14.49
N LEU A 24 8.49 -2.01 15.03
CA LEU A 24 8.58 -2.47 16.43
C LEU A 24 9.49 -3.70 16.51
N CYS A 25 10.52 -3.64 17.35
CA CYS A 25 11.38 -4.79 17.64
C CYS A 25 10.79 -5.68 18.73
N GLN A 26 10.68 -6.97 18.43
CA GLN A 26 10.22 -7.99 19.37
C GLN A 26 11.34 -9.03 19.58
N ALA A 27 11.90 -9.06 20.78
CA ALA A 27 12.87 -10.08 21.18
C ALA A 27 12.16 -11.44 21.31
N LEU A 28 12.73 -12.46 20.66
CA LEU A 28 12.24 -13.85 20.69
C LEU A 28 13.16 -14.74 21.53
N SER A 29 14.45 -14.42 21.58
CA SER A 29 15.51 -15.17 22.27
C SER A 29 16.70 -14.23 22.57
N PRO A 30 17.68 -14.63 23.39
CA PRO A 30 18.92 -13.88 23.62
C PRO A 30 19.55 -13.28 22.35
N ASP A 31 19.62 -14.09 21.29
CA ASP A 31 20.27 -13.73 20.03
C ASP A 31 19.27 -13.52 18.88
N GLY A 32 17.97 -13.58 19.18
CA GLY A 32 16.91 -13.67 18.17
C GLY A 32 15.86 -12.60 18.35
N TYR A 33 15.54 -11.87 17.28
CA TYR A 33 14.47 -10.89 17.26
C TYR A 33 13.69 -10.91 15.94
N ARG A 34 12.54 -10.25 15.96
CA ARG A 34 11.68 -10.02 14.79
C ARG A 34 11.22 -8.58 14.77
N CYS A 35 11.18 -7.99 13.56
CA CYS A 35 10.55 -6.69 13.35
C CYS A 35 9.08 -6.84 12.94
N ARG A 36 8.21 -6.04 13.57
CA ARG A 36 6.86 -5.78 13.09
C ARG A 36 6.86 -4.44 12.37
N CYS A 37 6.84 -4.49 11.04
CA CYS A 37 6.92 -3.29 10.21
C CYS A 37 5.62 -2.48 10.25
N GLN A 38 5.78 -1.16 10.15
CA GLN A 38 4.68 -0.23 9.96
C GLN A 38 4.07 -0.37 8.57
N GLU A 39 2.88 0.19 8.40
CA GLU A 39 2.25 0.24 7.09
C GLU A 39 3.15 0.95 6.08
N GLY A 40 3.30 0.35 4.90
CA GLY A 40 4.18 0.89 3.86
C GLY A 40 5.64 0.45 3.97
N PHE A 41 6.01 -0.45 4.88
CA PHE A 41 7.36 -1.02 4.97
C PHE A 41 7.37 -2.55 5.06
N ARG A 42 8.42 -3.18 4.54
CA ARG A 42 8.70 -4.62 4.61
C ARG A 42 10.21 -4.88 4.70
N GLY A 43 10.59 -6.15 4.76
CA GLY A 43 11.99 -6.57 4.91
C GLY A 43 12.25 -7.12 6.31
N GLN A 44 13.43 -7.68 6.53
CA GLN A 44 13.79 -8.26 7.84
C GLN A 44 13.86 -7.18 8.92
N HIS A 45 14.35 -6.00 8.55
CA HIS A 45 14.53 -4.84 9.41
C HIS A 45 13.64 -3.68 8.97
N CYS A 46 12.57 -3.94 8.21
CA CYS A 46 11.66 -2.91 7.68
C CYS A 46 12.34 -1.86 6.79
N GLU A 47 13.41 -2.26 6.10
CA GLU A 47 14.25 -1.41 5.25
C GLU A 47 13.66 -1.11 3.87
N LEU A 48 12.68 -1.90 3.41
CA LEU A 48 12.09 -1.78 2.08
C LEU A 48 10.75 -1.06 2.15
N GLU A 49 10.61 0.04 1.42
CA GLU A 49 9.32 0.71 1.27
C GLU A 49 8.37 -0.15 0.42
N GLN A 50 7.24 -0.54 1.02
CA GLN A 50 6.03 -0.92 0.31
C GLN A 50 5.34 0.35 -0.14
N VAL A 51 5.89 0.96 -1.19
CA VAL A 51 5.08 1.75 -2.11
C VAL A 51 3.98 0.77 -2.53
N LYS A 52 2.80 0.90 -1.89
CA LYS A 52 1.57 0.40 -2.48
C LYS A 52 1.52 1.20 -3.75
N GLY A 53 2.15 0.67 -4.82
CA GLY A 53 1.83 1.07 -6.16
C GLY A 53 0.33 1.00 -6.11
N HIS A 54 -0.31 2.19 -6.08
CA HIS A 54 -1.74 2.24 -6.11
C HIS A 54 -2.01 1.25 -7.23
N ARG A 55 -2.75 0.18 -6.94
CA ARG A 55 -3.51 -0.37 -8.01
C ARG A 55 -4.34 0.84 -8.40
N LEU A 56 -3.81 1.62 -9.35
CA LEU A 56 -4.58 2.08 -10.45
C LEU A 56 -5.21 0.77 -10.93
N ALA A 57 -6.29 0.38 -10.27
CA ALA A 57 -7.55 0.27 -10.95
C ALA A 57 -7.68 1.57 -11.77
N ALA A 58 -6.87 1.66 -12.84
CA ALA A 58 -7.36 2.08 -14.12
C ALA A 58 -8.69 1.34 -14.18
N LEU A 59 -9.73 2.15 -14.01
CA LEU A 59 -11.13 1.82 -13.92
C LEU A 59 -11.41 0.46 -14.57
N SER A 60 -12.16 -0.44 -13.91
CA SER A 60 -12.47 -1.75 -14.49
C SER A 60 -12.88 -1.59 -15.96
N PRO A 61 -12.61 -2.55 -16.86
CA PRO A 61 -12.99 -2.42 -18.27
C PRO A 61 -14.47 -2.04 -18.45
N SER A 62 -15.33 -2.50 -17.55
CA SER A 62 -16.74 -2.14 -17.44
C SER A 62 -16.97 -0.65 -17.11
N SER A 63 -16.18 -0.09 -16.19
CA SER A 63 -16.24 1.34 -15.83
C SER A 63 -15.75 2.22 -16.98
N ILE A 64 -14.72 1.82 -17.71
CA ILE A 64 -14.23 2.53 -18.90
C ILE A 64 -15.30 2.54 -19.99
N LEU A 65 -15.92 1.39 -20.25
CA LEU A 65 -17.02 1.27 -21.22
C LEU A 65 -18.23 2.11 -20.80
N ALA A 66 -18.60 2.12 -19.52
CA ALA A 66 -19.69 2.93 -19.00
C ALA A 66 -19.42 4.43 -19.18
N ILE A 67 -18.21 4.90 -18.86
CA ILE A 67 -17.82 6.31 -19.06
C ILE A 67 -17.84 6.66 -20.55
N SER A 68 -17.30 5.80 -21.42
CA SER A 68 -17.34 5.99 -22.89
C SER A 68 -18.77 6.08 -23.41
N MET A 69 -19.66 5.17 -22.99
CA MET A 69 -21.08 5.20 -23.37
C MET A 69 -21.78 6.46 -22.85
N CYS A 70 -21.56 6.86 -21.60
CA CYS A 70 -22.11 8.10 -21.06
C CYS A 70 -21.65 9.32 -21.87
N LEU A 71 -20.36 9.42 -22.17
CA LEU A 71 -19.83 10.52 -22.99
C LEU A 71 -20.40 10.50 -24.41
N LEU A 72 -20.54 9.34 -25.05
CA LEU A 72 -21.20 9.23 -26.35
C LEU A 72 -22.69 9.56 -26.28
N VAL A 73 -23.37 9.31 -25.17
CA VAL A 73 -24.76 9.74 -24.98
C VAL A 73 -24.84 11.24 -24.73
N PHE A 74 -23.98 11.84 -23.90
CA PHE A 74 -24.00 13.28 -23.63
C PHE A 74 -23.48 14.12 -24.80
N PHE A 75 -22.37 13.72 -25.43
CA PHE A 75 -21.83 14.36 -26.63
C PHE A 75 -22.56 13.97 -27.90
N GLY A 76 -23.15 12.77 -27.96
CA GLY A 76 -23.99 12.30 -29.07
C GLY A 76 -25.40 12.87 -29.01
N LYS A 77 -26.00 13.10 -27.82
CA LYS A 77 -27.22 13.91 -27.68
C LYS A 77 -26.98 15.32 -28.23
N ARG A 78 -25.83 15.95 -27.92
CA ARG A 78 -25.46 17.24 -28.57
C ARG A 78 -25.25 17.14 -30.08
N LYS A 79 -24.90 15.98 -30.62
CA LYS A 79 -24.68 15.79 -32.07
C LYS A 79 -25.98 15.48 -32.80
N GLU A 80 -26.90 14.74 -32.20
CA GLU A 80 -28.24 14.46 -32.71
C GLU A 80 -29.17 15.68 -32.61
N ASP A 81 -29.06 16.47 -31.52
CA ASP A 81 -29.78 17.75 -31.38
C ASP A 81 -29.23 18.83 -32.35
N CYS A 82 -27.93 18.80 -32.69
CA CYS A 82 -27.35 19.71 -33.69
C CYS A 82 -27.46 19.22 -35.14
N LEU A 83 -27.74 17.94 -35.40
CA LEU A 83 -27.94 17.43 -36.77
C LEU A 83 -29.29 17.86 -37.36
N HIS A 84 -30.24 18.26 -36.52
CA HIS A 84 -31.49 18.89 -36.94
C HIS A 84 -31.38 20.41 -37.19
N VAL A 85 -30.21 21.03 -36.97
CA VAL A 85 -29.98 22.47 -37.26
C VAL A 85 -28.99 22.65 -38.43
N LYS A 86 -28.86 21.63 -39.30
CA LYS A 86 -28.07 21.73 -40.55
C LYS A 86 -28.87 21.31 -41.78
N LYS A 87 -30.15 21.69 -41.84
CA LYS A 87 -30.96 21.50 -43.06
C LYS A 87 -31.77 22.73 -43.51
N ILE A 88 -31.40 23.95 -43.10
CA ILE A 88 -31.92 25.20 -43.71
C ILE A 88 -30.85 26.32 -43.59
N LYS A 89 -29.86 26.32 -44.48
CA LYS A 89 -29.29 27.53 -45.10
C LYS A 89 -28.44 27.11 -46.29
#